data_AF-A0A1J3D9N2-F1
#
_entry.id   AF-A0A1J3D9N2-F1
#
_cell.length_a   1.000
_cell.length_b   1.000
_cell.length_c   1.000
_cell.angle_alpha   90.00
_cell.angle_beta   90.00
_cell.angle_gamma   90.00
#
_symmetry.space_group_name_H-M   'P 1'
#
loop_
_entity.id
_entity.type
_entity.pdbx_description
1 polymer ?
#
loop_
_entity_poly.entity_id
_entity_poly.type
_entity_poly.pdbx_seq_one_letter_code
_entity_poly.pdbx_strand_id
1 'polypeptide(L)'
;KIDDYAGKISEIASKSAALGEEIEEPRIVKKFLNGLPRKKYIHIVASLEQVLDLNTTSFEDIIGRLKVFEERVAEEEEEADQGKLMYANTTNQGTQQQRSFNSDYRNRGRGGRF
;
A
#
# COMPACT_ATOMS: atom_id res chain seq x y z
N LYS A 1 -6.85 -8.00 -8.97
CA LYS A 1 -5.45 -8.03 -9.45
C LYS A 1 -5.37 -7.30 -10.79
N ILE A 2 -4.18 -6.99 -11.30
CA ILE A 2 -4.04 -6.30 -12.60
C ILE A 2 -4.74 -7.05 -13.73
N ASP A 3 -4.68 -8.39 -13.73
CA ASP A 3 -5.34 -9.25 -14.71
C ASP A 3 -6.86 -9.07 -14.78
N ASP A 4 -7.53 -9.00 -13.62
CA ASP A 4 -8.99 -8.85 -13.58
C ASP A 4 -9.43 -7.52 -14.18
N TYR A 5 -8.65 -6.46 -13.95
CA TYR A 5 -8.96 -5.13 -14.46
C TYR A 5 -8.65 -5.02 -15.95
N ALA A 6 -7.53 -5.61 -16.39
CA ALA A 6 -7.18 -5.71 -17.80
C ALA A 6 -8.26 -6.46 -18.58
N GLY A 7 -8.72 -7.61 -18.07
CA GLY A 7 -9.80 -8.40 -18.68
C GLY A 7 -11.09 -7.60 -18.85
N LYS A 8 -11.50 -6.84 -17.84
CA LYS A 8 -12.70 -5.97 -17.93
C LYS A 8 -12.57 -4.87 -18.97
N ILE A 9 -11.40 -4.23 -19.07
CA ILE A 9 -11.15 -3.18 -20.07
C ILE A 9 -11.17 -3.77 -21.48
N SER A 10 -10.55 -4.93 -21.69
CA SER A 10 -10.59 -5.65 -22.97
C SER A 10 -12.01 -6.08 -23.35
N GLU A 11 -12.81 -6.54 -22.37
CA GLU A 11 -14.22 -6.89 -22.60
C GLU A 11 -15.04 -5.68 -23.04
N ILE A 12 -14.84 -4.50 -22.42
CA ILE A 12 -15.50 -3.26 -22.82
C ILE A 12 -15.08 -2.85 -24.23
N ALA A 13 -13.79 -2.91 -24.55
CA ALA A 13 -13.28 -2.59 -25.89
C ALA A 13 -13.87 -3.53 -26.95
N SER A 14 -13.94 -4.83 -26.66
CA SER A 14 -14.54 -5.83 -27.55
C SER A 14 -16.05 -5.59 -27.77
N LYS A 15 -16.80 -5.27 -26.70
CA LYS A 15 -18.22 -4.90 -26.79
C LYS A 15 -18.43 -3.64 -27.61
N SER A 16 -17.58 -2.63 -27.43
CA SER A 16 -17.60 -1.39 -28.22
C SER A 16 -17.40 -1.69 -29.71
N ALA A 17 -16.38 -2.49 -30.04
CA ALA A 17 -16.10 -2.89 -31.41
C ALA A 17 -17.27 -3.66 -32.04
N ALA A 18 -17.92 -4.55 -31.29
CA ALA A 18 -19.11 -5.27 -31.75
C ALA A 18 -20.32 -4.36 -32.04
N LEU A 19 -20.37 -3.17 -31.44
CA LEU A 19 -21.37 -2.13 -31.71
C LEU A 19 -20.94 -1.16 -32.82
N GLY A 20 -19.78 -1.38 -33.44
CA GLY A 20 -19.24 -0.56 -34.53
C GLY A 20 -18.39 0.62 -34.07
N GLU A 21 -18.07 0.74 -32.77
CA GLU A 21 -17.15 1.76 -32.24
C GLU A 21 -15.84 1.09 -31.82
N GLU A 22 -14.80 1.21 -32.64
CA GLU A 22 -13.47 0.74 -32.30
C GLU A 22 -12.77 1.73 -31.36
N ILE A 23 -12.28 1.23 -30.22
CA ILE A 23 -11.52 2.03 -29.27
C ILE A 23 -10.04 1.83 -29.58
N GLU A 24 -9.37 2.89 -30.02
CA GLU A 24 -7.94 2.86 -30.28
C GLU A 24 -7.14 2.43 -29.05
N GLU A 25 -6.11 1.62 -29.26
CA GLU A 25 -5.25 1.07 -28.20
C GLU A 25 -4.63 2.16 -27.29
N PRO A 26 -4.11 3.30 -27.80
CA PRO A 26 -3.64 4.40 -26.96
C PRO A 26 -4.69 4.90 -25.95
N ARG A 27 -5.96 4.90 -26.38
CA ARG A 27 -7.08 5.34 -25.55
C ARG A 27 -7.40 4.29 -24.49
N ILE A 28 -7.28 3.00 -24.82
CA ILE A 28 -7.41 1.88 -23.88
C ILE A 28 -6.31 1.98 -22.81
N VAL A 29 -5.04 2.14 -23.21
CA VAL A 29 -3.88 2.27 -22.32
C VAL A 29 -4.08 3.43 -21.33
N LYS A 30 -4.39 4.62 -21.83
CA LYS A 30 -4.61 5.81 -20.99
C LYS A 30 -5.79 5.61 -20.03
N LYS A 31 -6.90 5.04 -20.48
CA LYS A 31 -8.06 4.76 -19.61
C LYS A 31 -7.71 3.73 -18.54
N PHE A 32 -6.95 2.70 -18.89
CA PHE A 32 -6.51 1.68 -17.95
C PHE A 32 -5.64 2.27 -16.85
N LEU A 33 -4.58 3.01 -17.19
CA LEU A 33 -3.70 3.64 -16.20
C LEU A 33 -4.44 4.62 -15.28
N ASN A 34 -5.34 5.44 -15.85
CA ASN A 34 -6.17 6.38 -15.07
C ASN A 34 -7.17 5.69 -14.13
N GLY A 35 -7.59 4.48 -14.46
CA GLY A 35 -8.56 3.71 -13.67
C GLY A 35 -7.95 2.89 -12.54
N LEU A 36 -6.62 2.82 -12.44
CA LEU A 36 -5.95 2.08 -11.37
C LEU A 36 -6.08 2.80 -10.00
N PRO A 37 -6.18 2.05 -8.88
CA PRO A 37 -6.22 2.65 -7.55
C PRO A 37 -4.97 3.49 -7.25
N ARG A 38 -5.12 4.83 -7.22
CA ARG A 38 -4.00 5.77 -7.00
C ARG A 38 -3.14 5.42 -5.78
N LYS A 39 -3.75 5.03 -4.66
CA LYS A 39 -3.01 4.70 -3.42
C LYS A 39 -1.94 3.61 -3.60
N LYS A 40 -2.14 2.67 -4.53
CA LYS A 40 -1.23 1.54 -4.75
C LYS A 40 -0.30 1.76 -5.94
N TYR A 41 -0.80 2.42 -6.99
CA TYR A 41 -0.12 2.47 -8.29
C TYR A 41 0.44 3.84 -8.67
N ILE A 42 0.28 4.88 -7.87
CA ILE A 42 0.68 6.25 -8.23
C ILE A 42 2.14 6.35 -8.70
N HIS A 43 3.06 5.67 -8.02
CA HIS A 43 4.49 5.75 -8.34
C HIS A 43 4.85 5.07 -9.65
N ILE A 44 4.31 3.87 -9.89
CA ILE A 44 4.56 3.14 -11.14
C ILE A 44 3.86 3.81 -12.33
N VAL A 45 2.61 4.28 -12.15
CA VAL A 45 1.88 5.00 -13.20
C VAL A 45 2.61 6.28 -13.59
N ALA A 46 3.04 7.09 -12.62
CA ALA A 46 3.82 8.30 -12.90
C ALA A 46 5.13 7.99 -13.62
N SER A 47 5.83 6.93 -13.23
CA SER A 47 7.07 6.49 -13.89
C SER A 47 6.83 6.06 -15.34
N LEU A 48 5.75 5.33 -15.60
CA LEU A 48 5.38 4.91 -16.96
C LEU A 48 5.02 6.13 -17.82
N GLU A 49 4.27 7.09 -17.29
CA GLU A 49 3.91 8.34 -17.99
C GLU A 49 5.12 9.23 -18.31
N GLN A 50 6.17 9.19 -17.49
CA GLN A 50 7.38 9.97 -17.70
C GLN A 50 8.34 9.34 -18.71
N VAL A 51 8.41 8.01 -18.75
CA VAL A 51 9.44 7.28 -19.53
C VAL A 51 8.91 6.79 -20.87
N LEU A 52 7.61 6.56 -21.00
CA LEU A 52 7.00 5.95 -22.18
C LEU A 52 6.10 6.92 -22.94
N ASP A 53 6.11 6.82 -24.27
CA ASP A 53 5.04 7.39 -25.10
C ASP A 53 3.84 6.43 -25.11
N LEU A 54 2.79 6.81 -24.38
CA LEU A 54 1.56 6.02 -24.27
C LEU A 54 0.76 5.93 -25.58
N ASN A 55 1.13 6.68 -26.61
CA ASN A 55 0.50 6.56 -27.94
C ASN A 55 1.08 5.43 -28.79
N THR A 56 2.28 4.96 -28.45
CA THR A 56 2.98 3.90 -29.20
C THR A 56 3.19 2.64 -28.38
N THR A 57 3.02 2.72 -27.06
CA THR A 57 3.18 1.59 -26.16
C THR A 57 1.95 0.69 -26.22
N SER A 58 2.15 -0.62 -26.37
CA SER A 58 1.05 -1.58 -26.43
C SER A 58 0.42 -1.82 -25.05
N PHE A 59 -0.84 -2.23 -25.06
CA PHE A 59 -1.60 -2.54 -23.84
C PHE A 59 -0.99 -3.71 -23.06
N GLU A 60 -0.51 -4.73 -23.76
CA GLU A 60 0.14 -5.90 -23.16
C GLU A 60 1.44 -5.54 -22.43
N ASP A 61 2.24 -4.64 -23.00
CA ASP A 61 3.51 -4.20 -22.41
C ASP A 61 3.27 -3.40 -21.11
N ILE A 62 2.22 -2.59 -21.06
CA ILE A 62 1.79 -1.89 -19.83
C ILE A 62 1.36 -2.89 -18.75
N ILE A 63 0.56 -3.90 -19.12
CA ILE A 63 0.13 -4.95 -18.18
C ILE A 63 1.33 -5.72 -17.64
N GLY A 64 2.27 -6.12 -18.51
CA GLY A 64 3.47 -6.85 -18.14
C GLY A 64 4.29 -6.11 -17.09
N ARG A 65 4.53 -4.80 -17.29
CA ARG A 65 5.26 -3.98 -16.31
C ARG A 65 4.53 -3.85 -14.98
N LEU A 66 3.21 -3.70 -14.99
CA LEU A 66 2.42 -3.59 -13.77
C LEU A 66 2.35 -4.90 -12.98
N LYS A 67 2.37 -6.05 -13.65
CA LYS A 67 2.47 -7.36 -12.99
C LYS A 67 3.79 -7.53 -12.25
N VAL A 68 4.90 -7.20 -12.90
CA VAL A 68 6.23 -7.24 -12.27
C VAL A 68 6.31 -6.28 -11.07
N PHE A 69 5.61 -5.14 -11.15
CA PHE A 69 5.47 -4.23 -10.01
C PHE A 69 4.63 -4.85 -8.87
N GLU A 70 3.46 -5.43 -9.15
CA GLU A 70 2.65 -6.14 -8.14
C GLU A 70 3.47 -7.24 -7.44
N GLU A 71 4.27 -8.01 -8.19
CA GLU A 71 5.11 -9.09 -7.67
C GLU A 71 6.18 -8.57 -6.71
N ARG A 72 6.95 -7.55 -7.11
CA ARG A 72 8.01 -6.97 -6.26
C ARG A 72 7.51 -6.29 -5.00
N VAL A 73 6.37 -5.58 -5.09
CA VAL A 73 5.79 -4.91 -3.92
C VAL A 73 5.20 -5.91 -2.93
N ALA A 74 4.65 -7.04 -3.41
CA ALA A 74 4.14 -8.08 -2.53
C ALA A 74 5.25 -8.71 -1.67
N GLU A 75 6.46 -8.88 -2.20
CA GLU A 75 7.62 -9.37 -1.44
C GLU A 75 8.01 -8.42 -0.28
N GLU A 76 7.94 -7.10 -0.50
CA GLU A 76 8.26 -6.10 0.52
C GLU A 76 7.20 -5.98 1.64
N GLU A 77 5.90 -6.15 1.32
CA GLU A 77 4.83 -6.13 2.32
C GLU A 77 4.92 -7.33 3.29
N GLU A 78 5.33 -8.50 2.81
CA GLU A 78 5.53 -9.70 3.65
C GLU A 78 6.69 -9.52 4.66
N GLU A 79 7.79 -8.87 4.26
CA GLU A 79 8.90 -8.55 5.16
C GLU A 79 8.52 -7.49 6.20
N ALA A 80 7.76 -6.47 5.80
CA ALA A 80 7.31 -5.40 6.69
C ALA A 80 6.40 -5.91 7.81
N ASP A 81 5.49 -6.86 7.52
CA ASP A 81 4.59 -7.43 8.51
C ASP A 81 5.34 -8.33 9.52
N GLN A 82 6.36 -9.07 9.10
CA GLN A 82 7.24 -9.82 10.01
C GLN A 82 8.02 -8.90 10.96
N GLY A 83 8.58 -7.79 10.45
CA GLY A 83 9.28 -6.80 11.27
C GLY A 83 8.34 -6.15 12.30
N LYS A 84 7.10 -5.86 11.92
CA LYS A 84 6.09 -5.23 12.80
C LYS A 84 5.70 -6.13 13.99
N LEU A 85 5.67 -7.44 13.80
CA LEU A 85 5.46 -8.42 14.89
C LEU A 85 6.61 -8.42 15.92
N MET A 86 7.84 -8.19 15.48
CA MET A 86 9.01 -8.13 16.38
C MET A 86 8.97 -6.92 17.32
N TYR A 87 8.47 -5.77 16.84
CA TYR A 87 8.32 -4.55 17.67
C TYR A 87 7.12 -4.61 18.64
N ALA A 88 6.04 -5.32 18.28
CA ALA A 88 4.88 -5.50 19.14
C ALA A 88 5.23 -6.31 20.41
N ASN A 89 6.12 -7.30 20.29
CA ASN A 89 6.57 -8.12 21.42
C ASN A 89 7.52 -7.38 22.38
N THR A 90 8.30 -6.42 21.89
CA THR A 90 9.22 -5.62 22.72
C THR A 90 8.48 -4.53 23.51
N THR A 91 7.36 -4.03 22.99
CA THR A 91 6.58 -2.96 23.66
C THR A 91 5.79 -3.49 24.88
N ASN A 92 5.40 -4.77 24.89
CA ASN A 92 4.65 -5.36 26.00
C ASN A 92 5.50 -5.74 27.23
N GLN A 93 6.84 -5.73 27.14
CA GLN A 93 7.72 -6.03 28.29
C GLN A 93 8.14 -4.78 29.09
N GLY A 94 7.79 -3.57 28.64
CA GLY A 94 8.20 -2.31 29.27
C GLY A 94 7.30 -1.80 30.40
N THR A 95 6.13 -2.40 30.66
CA THR A 95 5.12 -1.83 31.57
C THR A 95 4.94 -2.58 32.90
N GLN A 96 5.79 -3.56 33.22
CA GLN A 96 5.75 -4.26 34.52
C GLN A 96 7.10 -4.23 35.23
N GLN A 97 7.61 -3.06 35.60
CA GLN A 97 8.68 -2.96 36.62
C GLN A 97 8.93 -1.50 37.03
N GLN A 98 8.14 -0.99 37.99
CA GLN A 98 8.45 0.13 38.91
C GLN A 98 7.15 0.50 39.66
N ARG A 99 6.99 0.50 40.98
CA ARG A 99 7.79 0.17 42.17
C ARG A 99 6.79 -0.01 43.32
N SER A 100 6.65 -1.22 43.85
CA SER A 100 6.12 -1.42 45.20
C SER A 100 7.23 -1.19 46.21
N PHE A 101 7.61 0.06 46.52
CA PHE A 101 8.51 0.39 47.64
C PHE A 101 8.33 1.85 48.07
N ASN A 102 7.43 2.09 49.04
CA ASN A 102 7.59 3.08 50.09
C ASN A 102 6.51 2.80 51.15
N SER A 103 6.77 1.88 52.09
CA SER A 103 7.46 2.15 53.35
C SER A 103 6.84 3.32 54.10
N ASP A 104 6.08 2.94 55.13
CA ASP A 104 5.72 3.72 56.28
C ASP A 104 6.78 4.76 56.67
N TYR A 105 6.41 6.04 56.59
CA TYR A 105 7.03 7.09 57.38
C TYR A 105 5.94 7.77 58.22
N ARG A 106 5.50 7.02 59.23
CA ARG A 106 5.06 7.59 60.52
C ARG A 106 6.23 8.37 61.13
N ASN A 107 6.36 9.66 60.82
CA ASN A 107 6.77 10.67 61.82
C ASN A 107 6.81 12.06 61.18
N ARG A 108 5.82 12.90 61.48
CA ARG A 108 6.02 14.35 61.53
C ARG A 108 5.29 14.89 62.75
N GLY A 109 6.05 14.99 63.82
CA GLY A 109 5.66 15.65 65.06
C GLY A 109 5.16 17.07 64.81
N ARG A 110 4.01 17.35 65.42
CA ARG A 110 3.50 18.69 65.68
C ARG A 110 3.03 18.73 67.14
N GLY A 111 3.74 19.50 67.96
CA GLY A 111 3.14 20.30 69.02
C GLY A 111 3.20 19.75 70.46
N GLY A 112 3.62 20.63 71.38
CA GLY A 112 3.41 20.54 72.84
C GLY A 112 4.72 20.41 73.61
N ARG A 113 5.38 21.49 74.04
CA ARG A 113 5.11 22.38 75.20
C ARG A 113 5.47 21.76 76.56
N PHE A 114 6.35 22.50 77.24
CA PHE A 114 6.83 22.45 78.65
C PHE A 114 7.84 21.36 78.99
#